data_AF-A0A3M0Y997-F1
#
_entry.id   AF-A0A3M0Y997-F1
#
_cell.length_a   1.000
_cell.length_b   1.000
_cell.length_c   1.000
_cell.angle_alpha   90.00
_cell.angle_beta   90.00
_cell.angle_gamma   90.00
#
_symmetry.space_group_name_H-M   'P 1'
#
loop_
_entity.id
_entity.type
_entity.pdbx_description
1 polymer ?
#
loop_
_entity_poly.entity_id
_entity_poly.type
_entity_poly.pdbx_seq_one_letter_code
_entity_poly.pdbx_strand_id
1 'polypeptide(L)'
;TKEVLYRLSKGHGDVFCEACHGSTHAVWPVTPRSGPFVANDNTTATQLQGHDGKIQECDVCHERDANGDLTMPLGLDGPHGLHPVNDSRWNLNHRNFTGNNYANCRTCHGQDLKGSPLSKTAADRVVICKNDRGTLGADCADDGHATIPAGTEVTCGMCHRQKK
;
A
#
# COMPACT_ATOMS: atom_id res chain seq x y z
N THR A 1 0.21 -28.92 18.46
CA THR A 1 1.67 -28.80 18.26
C THR A 1 1.93 -27.40 17.76
N LYS A 2 2.80 -26.61 18.41
CA LYS A 2 3.09 -25.24 17.97
C LYS A 2 3.93 -25.37 16.70
N GLU A 3 3.36 -25.07 15.54
CA GLU A 3 4.12 -25.03 14.29
C GLU A 3 5.08 -23.84 14.36
N VAL A 4 6.38 -24.13 14.45
CA VAL A 4 7.45 -23.14 14.69
C VAL A 4 8.19 -22.75 13.42
N LEU A 5 7.74 -23.21 12.25
CA LEU A 5 8.38 -22.90 10.99
C LEU A 5 7.92 -21.53 10.50
N TYR A 6 8.85 -20.63 10.22
CA TYR A 6 8.52 -19.27 9.79
C TYR A 6 7.72 -19.25 8.46
N ARG A 7 7.87 -20.25 7.58
CA ARG A 7 6.99 -20.47 6.39
C ARG A 7 5.50 -20.68 6.73
N LEU A 8 5.22 -21.18 7.94
CA LEU A 8 3.86 -21.39 8.44
C LEU A 8 3.40 -20.19 9.30
N SER A 9 4.22 -19.13 9.39
CA SER A 9 3.83 -17.91 10.10
C SER A 9 2.70 -17.25 9.33
N LYS A 10 1.70 -16.86 10.11
CA LYS A 10 0.53 -16.14 9.65
C LYS A 10 0.48 -14.80 10.35
N GLY A 11 -0.04 -13.81 9.63
CA GLY A 11 -0.37 -12.48 10.13
C GLY A 11 -1.37 -11.88 9.16
N HIS A 12 -2.03 -10.77 9.51
CA HIS A 12 -3.02 -10.15 8.60
C HIS A 12 -4.10 -11.18 8.18
N GLY A 13 -4.88 -11.66 9.17
CA GLY A 13 -6.05 -12.55 8.95
C GLY A 13 -5.71 -13.92 8.41
N ASP A 14 -4.80 -14.59 9.11
CA ASP A 14 -4.40 -15.97 8.86
C ASP A 14 -3.73 -16.24 7.50
N VAL A 15 -3.34 -15.20 6.77
CA VAL A 15 -2.57 -15.34 5.53
C VAL A 15 -1.10 -15.59 5.83
N PHE A 16 -0.53 -16.53 5.08
CA PHE A 16 0.89 -16.84 5.19
C PHE A 16 1.72 -15.64 4.75
N CYS A 17 2.77 -15.33 5.52
CA CYS A 17 3.64 -14.19 5.21
C CYS A 17 4.22 -14.27 3.78
N GLU A 18 4.49 -15.48 3.31
CA GLU A 18 5.04 -15.74 1.97
C GLU A 18 4.10 -15.38 0.82
N ALA A 19 2.79 -15.30 1.06
CA ALA A 19 1.82 -14.92 0.04
C ALA A 19 2.08 -13.51 -0.50
N CYS A 20 2.59 -12.61 0.35
CA CYS A 20 2.98 -11.26 -0.06
C CYS A 20 4.50 -11.07 -0.10
N HIS A 21 5.23 -11.64 0.84
CA HIS A 21 6.67 -11.39 0.99
C HIS A 21 7.56 -12.39 0.25
N GLY A 22 6.99 -13.39 -0.43
CA GLY A 22 7.73 -14.44 -1.11
C GLY A 22 8.40 -15.42 -0.13
N SER A 23 9.29 -16.27 -0.66
CA SER A 23 10.00 -17.28 0.14
C SER A 23 10.64 -16.67 1.38
N THR A 24 10.41 -17.30 2.52
CA THR A 24 10.90 -16.81 3.82
C THR A 24 12.42 -16.74 3.97
N HIS A 25 13.14 -17.38 3.06
CA HIS A 25 14.60 -17.36 3.02
C HIS A 25 15.17 -16.22 2.16
N ALA A 26 14.30 -15.41 1.53
CA ALA A 26 14.69 -14.27 0.71
C ALA A 26 14.14 -12.97 1.31
N VAL A 27 15.01 -11.96 1.45
CA VAL A 27 14.58 -10.59 1.77
C VAL A 27 14.30 -9.88 0.45
N TRP A 28 13.08 -9.37 0.29
CA TRP A 28 12.65 -8.67 -0.90
C TRP A 28 12.76 -7.14 -0.78
N PRO A 29 12.98 -6.41 -1.89
CA PRO A 29 13.42 -6.94 -3.19
C PRO A 29 14.85 -7.46 -3.12
N VAL A 30 15.14 -8.52 -3.86
CA VAL A 30 16.48 -9.11 -3.87
C VAL A 30 17.43 -8.23 -4.70
N THR A 31 18.67 -8.07 -4.22
CA THR A 31 19.73 -7.28 -4.88
C THR A 31 20.92 -8.16 -5.29
N PRO A 32 21.60 -7.88 -6.42
CA PRO A 32 21.38 -6.79 -7.35
C PRO A 32 20.16 -7.02 -8.27
N ARG A 33 19.46 -5.94 -8.64
CA ARG A 33 18.25 -5.98 -9.48
C ARG A 33 18.54 -6.28 -10.96
N SER A 34 19.79 -6.13 -11.39
CA SER A 34 20.23 -6.35 -12.76
C SER A 34 21.64 -6.95 -12.78
N GLY A 35 22.03 -7.53 -13.91
CA GLY A 35 23.32 -8.19 -14.11
C GLY A 35 23.19 -9.70 -14.36
N PRO A 36 24.31 -10.42 -14.52
CA PRO A 36 24.27 -11.85 -14.88
C PRO A 36 23.73 -12.76 -13.77
N PHE A 37 23.58 -12.23 -12.56
CA PHE A 37 23.02 -12.91 -11.39
C PHE A 37 21.66 -12.30 -11.00
N VAL A 38 20.81 -12.00 -12.00
CA VAL A 38 19.44 -11.49 -11.75
C VAL A 38 18.76 -12.40 -10.75
N ALA A 39 18.20 -11.81 -9.70
CA ALA A 39 17.40 -12.56 -8.75
C ALA A 39 16.08 -12.98 -9.40
N ASN A 40 16.01 -14.24 -9.84
CA ASN A 40 14.78 -14.87 -10.34
C ASN A 40 13.61 -14.71 -9.36
N ASP A 41 13.91 -14.54 -8.07
CA ASP A 41 12.92 -14.29 -7.04
C ASP A 41 12.07 -13.05 -7.35
N ASN A 42 12.64 -11.96 -7.88
CA ASN A 42 11.88 -10.76 -8.23
C ASN A 42 10.94 -10.93 -9.45
N THR A 43 11.14 -11.98 -10.27
CA THR A 43 10.41 -12.19 -11.53
C THR A 43 8.92 -12.32 -11.29
N THR A 44 8.51 -13.09 -10.28
CA THR A 44 7.09 -13.31 -9.98
C THR A 44 6.38 -11.99 -9.65
N ALA A 45 6.92 -11.16 -8.76
CA ALA A 45 6.28 -9.88 -8.43
C ALA A 45 6.29 -8.93 -9.62
N THR A 46 7.41 -8.86 -10.36
CA THR A 46 7.50 -8.02 -11.56
C THR A 46 6.41 -8.40 -12.57
N GLN A 47 6.13 -9.69 -12.75
CA GLN A 47 5.08 -10.18 -13.64
C GLN A 47 3.67 -9.89 -13.11
N LEU A 48 3.44 -10.00 -11.80
CA LEU A 48 2.11 -9.86 -11.20
C LEU A 48 1.67 -8.41 -10.99
N GLN A 49 2.57 -7.55 -10.51
CA GLN A 49 2.25 -6.16 -10.13
C GLN A 49 3.07 -5.10 -10.88
N GLY A 50 3.93 -5.51 -11.82
CA GLY A 50 4.73 -4.59 -12.64
C GLY A 50 5.95 -3.99 -11.95
N HIS A 51 6.21 -4.35 -10.69
CA HIS A 51 7.39 -3.91 -9.94
C HIS A 51 7.91 -5.01 -9.00
N ASP A 52 9.18 -4.87 -8.59
CA ASP A 52 9.79 -5.79 -7.64
C ASP A 52 9.30 -5.55 -6.20
N GLY A 53 9.72 -6.43 -5.30
CA GLY A 53 9.33 -6.38 -3.89
C GLY A 53 8.11 -7.23 -3.55
N LYS A 54 7.68 -7.12 -2.29
CA LYS A 54 6.48 -7.79 -1.78
C LYS A 54 5.23 -7.40 -2.58
N ILE A 55 4.31 -8.34 -2.77
CA ILE A 55 2.99 -8.08 -3.37
C ILE A 55 2.25 -7.05 -2.49
N GLN A 56 1.93 -5.90 -3.09
CA GLN A 56 1.21 -4.80 -2.45
C GLN A 56 0.00 -4.36 -3.25
N GLU A 57 -0.01 -4.62 -4.56
CA GLU A 57 -1.15 -4.34 -5.41
C GLU A 57 -2.25 -5.38 -5.19
N CYS A 58 -3.38 -4.92 -4.66
CA CYS A 58 -4.45 -5.82 -4.24
C CYS A 58 -5.15 -6.51 -5.42
N ASP A 59 -5.07 -5.92 -6.61
CA ASP A 59 -5.59 -6.45 -7.88
C ASP A 59 -4.80 -7.62 -8.43
N VAL A 60 -3.66 -7.97 -7.84
CA VAL A 60 -3.00 -9.26 -8.08
C VAL A 60 -3.91 -10.44 -7.71
N CYS A 61 -4.80 -10.28 -6.73
CA CYS A 61 -5.72 -11.33 -6.29
C CYS A 61 -7.19 -10.91 -6.28
N HIS A 62 -7.49 -9.63 -6.12
CA HIS A 62 -8.85 -9.12 -6.03
C HIS A 62 -9.20 -8.32 -7.27
N GLU A 63 -10.06 -8.86 -8.12
CA GLU A 63 -10.42 -8.24 -9.40
C GLU A 63 -10.94 -6.81 -9.23
N ARG A 64 -10.73 -5.99 -10.26
CA ARG A 64 -11.38 -4.69 -10.39
C ARG A 64 -12.67 -4.83 -11.19
N ASP A 65 -13.68 -4.05 -10.82
CA ASP A 65 -14.92 -3.95 -11.57
C ASP A 65 -14.79 -3.03 -12.80
N ALA A 66 -15.90 -2.83 -13.52
CA ALA A 66 -15.92 -2.02 -14.74
C ALA A 66 -15.60 -0.53 -14.51
N ASN A 67 -15.66 -0.03 -13.26
CA ASN A 67 -15.29 1.33 -12.90
C ASN A 67 -13.81 1.44 -12.47
N GLY A 68 -13.09 0.31 -12.46
CA GLY A 68 -11.70 0.24 -12.01
C GLY A 68 -11.55 0.12 -10.49
N ASP A 69 -12.64 -0.13 -9.76
CA ASP A 69 -12.63 -0.24 -8.30
C ASP A 69 -12.40 -1.69 -7.87
N LEU A 70 -11.65 -1.93 -6.79
CA LEU A 70 -11.43 -3.29 -6.29
C LEU A 70 -12.75 -3.90 -5.81
N THR A 71 -13.04 -5.14 -6.19
CA THR A 71 -14.28 -5.83 -5.81
C THR A 71 -14.39 -6.13 -4.32
N MET A 72 -13.29 -6.03 -3.57
CA MET A 72 -13.30 -6.19 -2.12
C MET A 72 -13.93 -4.98 -1.38
N PRO A 73 -14.49 -5.18 -0.19
CA PRO A 73 -15.00 -4.08 0.65
C PRO A 73 -13.93 -3.07 1.06
N LEU A 74 -14.34 -1.83 1.32
CA LEU A 74 -13.49 -0.79 1.91
C LEU A 74 -13.36 -0.98 3.42
N GLY A 75 -12.19 -0.64 3.96
CA GLY A 75 -11.92 -0.62 5.39
C GLY A 75 -10.71 -1.44 5.77
N LEU A 76 -10.60 -1.77 7.06
CA LEU A 76 -9.52 -2.60 7.61
C LEU A 76 -10.03 -3.94 8.12
N ASP A 77 -11.34 -4.21 8.00
CA ASP A 77 -11.99 -5.38 8.60
C ASP A 77 -11.84 -6.64 7.74
N GLY A 78 -11.21 -6.52 6.57
CA GLY A 78 -10.81 -7.66 5.75
C GLY A 78 -9.77 -8.52 6.48
N PRO A 79 -9.59 -9.78 6.08
CA PRO A 79 -8.64 -10.67 6.73
C PRO A 79 -7.27 -10.02 6.82
N HIS A 80 -6.79 -9.37 5.76
CA HIS A 80 -5.45 -8.83 5.74
C HIS A 80 -5.25 -7.56 6.59
N GLY A 81 -6.28 -6.98 7.22
CA GLY A 81 -6.10 -5.81 8.09
C GLY A 81 -5.56 -4.57 7.37
N LEU A 82 -5.64 -4.55 6.03
CA LEU A 82 -5.15 -3.49 5.16
C LEU A 82 -6.32 -2.90 4.38
N HIS A 83 -6.29 -1.59 4.18
CA HIS A 83 -7.21 -0.93 3.28
C HIS A 83 -6.77 -1.13 1.83
N PRO A 84 -7.69 -1.05 0.86
CA PRO A 84 -7.33 -1.03 -0.54
C PRO A 84 -6.30 0.08 -0.81
N VAL A 85 -5.18 -0.29 -1.42
CA VAL A 85 -4.21 0.66 -1.96
C VAL A 85 -4.47 0.84 -3.45
N ASN A 86 -4.12 2.00 -4.00
CA ASN A 86 -4.37 2.32 -5.41
C ASN A 86 -5.84 2.13 -5.81
N ASP A 87 -6.75 2.64 -4.97
CA ASP A 87 -8.19 2.56 -5.15
C ASP A 87 -8.82 3.93 -4.91
N SER A 88 -9.57 4.41 -5.90
CA SER A 88 -10.18 5.73 -5.89
C SER A 88 -11.16 5.90 -4.72
N ARG A 89 -11.86 4.81 -4.35
CA ARG A 89 -12.83 4.83 -3.27
C ARG A 89 -12.15 4.98 -1.93
N TRP A 90 -10.98 4.39 -1.71
CA TRP A 90 -10.22 4.64 -0.47
C TRP A 90 -9.77 6.10 -0.39
N ASN A 91 -9.19 6.61 -1.47
CA ASN A 91 -8.77 8.01 -1.57
C ASN A 91 -9.91 8.98 -1.17
N LEU A 92 -11.13 8.72 -1.66
CA LEU A 92 -12.28 9.60 -1.42
C LEU A 92 -13.06 9.33 -0.12
N ASN A 93 -13.07 8.08 0.37
CA ASN A 93 -14.01 7.65 1.42
C ASN A 93 -13.34 7.17 2.73
N HIS A 94 -12.01 7.18 2.83
CA HIS A 94 -11.31 6.69 4.03
C HIS A 94 -11.69 7.42 5.34
N ARG A 95 -12.30 8.62 5.27
CA ARG A 95 -12.81 9.36 6.45
C ARG A 95 -13.72 8.50 7.34
N ASN A 96 -14.49 7.59 6.76
CA ASN A 96 -15.43 6.74 7.49
C ASN A 96 -14.72 5.63 8.30
N PHE A 97 -13.40 5.48 8.15
CA PHE A 97 -12.61 4.43 8.75
C PHE A 97 -11.53 4.99 9.69
N THR A 98 -11.70 6.20 10.22
CA THR A 98 -10.66 6.96 10.96
C THR A 98 -10.60 6.69 12.47
N GLY A 99 -11.14 5.56 12.94
CA GLY A 99 -11.48 5.26 14.36
C GLY A 99 -10.54 5.79 15.45
N ASN A 100 -11.09 6.07 16.63
CA ASN A 100 -10.37 6.48 17.86
C ASN A 100 -9.19 7.44 17.61
N ASN A 101 -9.44 8.61 17.02
CA ASN A 101 -8.41 9.62 16.74
C ASN A 101 -7.26 9.10 15.84
N TYR A 102 -7.63 8.42 14.75
CA TYR A 102 -6.72 7.86 13.74
C TYR A 102 -5.78 6.77 14.29
N ALA A 103 -6.12 6.14 15.41
CA ALA A 103 -5.25 5.15 16.06
C ALA A 103 -4.91 3.98 15.12
N ASN A 104 -5.89 3.55 14.33
CA ASN A 104 -5.72 2.51 13.32
C ASN A 104 -4.78 2.92 12.18
N CYS A 105 -4.71 4.22 11.84
CA CYS A 105 -3.82 4.72 10.80
C CYS A 105 -2.36 4.81 11.27
N ARG A 106 -2.13 5.17 12.55
CA ARG A 106 -0.80 5.43 13.12
C ARG A 106 0.15 4.24 13.06
N THR A 107 -0.40 3.02 13.08
CA THR A 107 0.39 1.78 12.96
C THR A 107 1.19 1.75 11.66
N CYS A 108 0.61 2.21 10.55
CA CYS A 108 1.23 2.14 9.22
C CYS A 108 1.72 3.50 8.71
N HIS A 109 1.03 4.59 9.05
CA HIS A 109 1.34 5.95 8.58
C HIS A 109 2.17 6.77 9.58
N GLY A 110 2.72 6.12 10.61
CA GLY A 110 3.54 6.75 11.63
C GLY A 110 2.70 7.33 12.78
N GLN A 111 3.31 7.40 13.97
CA GLN A 111 2.63 7.84 15.18
C GLN A 111 2.15 9.29 15.11
N ASP A 112 2.79 10.13 14.30
CA ASP A 112 2.37 11.52 14.05
C ASP A 112 1.68 11.70 12.69
N LEU A 113 1.35 10.61 11.99
CA LEU A 113 0.70 10.59 10.67
C LEU A 113 1.51 11.27 9.55
N LYS A 114 2.83 11.44 9.75
CA LYS A 114 3.75 12.03 8.77
C LYS A 114 4.48 11.00 7.91
N GLY A 115 3.95 9.78 7.84
CA GLY A 115 4.54 8.70 7.08
C GLY A 115 5.38 7.77 7.95
N SER A 116 5.56 6.57 7.43
CA SER A 116 6.53 5.60 7.90
C SER A 116 6.94 4.69 6.73
N PRO A 117 7.99 3.88 6.87
CA PRO A 117 8.36 2.90 5.85
C PRO A 117 7.23 1.93 5.47
N LEU A 118 6.24 1.70 6.34
CA LEU A 118 5.08 0.87 6.05
C LEU A 118 4.05 1.54 5.13
N SER A 119 4.02 2.88 5.10
CA SER A 119 3.13 3.67 4.23
C SER A 119 3.73 4.00 2.87
N LYS A 120 4.93 3.48 2.58
CA LYS A 120 5.67 3.79 1.36
C LYS A 120 5.00 3.16 0.14
N THR A 121 4.74 3.96 -0.88
CA THR A 121 4.19 3.49 -2.16
C THR A 121 5.20 2.58 -2.87
N ALA A 122 4.72 1.48 -3.48
CA ALA A 122 5.56 0.58 -4.27
C ALA A 122 5.61 0.98 -5.77
N ALA A 123 4.56 1.64 -6.24
CA ALA A 123 4.44 2.22 -7.57
C ALA A 123 3.88 3.65 -7.49
N ASP A 124 3.95 4.39 -8.59
CA ASP A 124 3.31 5.70 -8.70
C ASP A 124 1.80 5.57 -8.46
N ARG A 125 1.25 6.54 -7.72
CA ARG A 125 -0.19 6.60 -7.44
C ARG A 125 -0.76 7.87 -8.02
N VAL A 126 -1.87 7.75 -8.75
CA VAL A 126 -2.68 8.91 -9.11
C VAL A 126 -3.80 9.01 -8.09
N VAL A 127 -3.90 10.16 -7.44
CA VAL A 127 -4.96 10.46 -6.46
C VAL A 127 -5.85 11.56 -7.00
N ILE A 128 -7.14 11.43 -6.71
CA ILE A 128 -8.15 12.46 -6.98
C ILE A 128 -8.10 13.46 -5.83
N CYS A 129 -7.87 14.73 -6.14
CA CYS A 129 -7.80 15.80 -5.17
C CYS A 129 -9.19 16.27 -4.78
N LYS A 130 -9.43 16.34 -3.47
CA LYS A 130 -10.65 16.98 -2.93
C LYS A 130 -10.52 18.50 -2.86
N ASN A 131 -9.30 19.00 -2.68
CA ASN A 131 -8.94 20.42 -2.57
C ASN A 131 -7.41 20.55 -2.62
N ASP A 132 -6.93 21.78 -2.55
CA ASP A 132 -5.54 22.21 -2.64
C ASP A 132 -4.85 22.45 -1.28
N ARG A 133 -5.43 21.96 -0.17
CA ARG A 133 -5.00 22.36 1.19
C ARG A 133 -3.82 21.55 1.75
N GLY A 134 -3.44 20.46 1.09
CA GLY A 134 -2.30 19.63 1.46
C GLY A 134 -1.03 20.01 0.69
N THR A 135 0.06 19.28 0.89
CA THR A 135 1.32 19.53 0.17
C THR A 135 1.26 19.17 -1.31
N LEU A 136 0.29 18.34 -1.73
CA LEU A 136 0.00 18.08 -3.15
C LEU A 136 -0.79 19.22 -3.81
N GLY A 137 -1.12 20.30 -3.07
CA GLY A 137 -2.08 21.31 -3.48
C GLY A 137 -1.76 22.03 -4.79
N ALA A 138 -0.48 22.17 -5.14
CA ALA A 138 -0.08 22.75 -6.43
C ALA A 138 -0.50 21.86 -7.61
N ASP A 139 -0.22 20.55 -7.52
CA ASP A 139 -0.60 19.58 -8.55
C ASP A 139 -2.14 19.46 -8.65
N CYS A 140 -2.80 19.52 -7.50
CA CYS A 140 -4.26 19.46 -7.41
C CYS A 140 -5.01 20.65 -8.05
N ALA A 141 -4.33 21.76 -8.35
CA ALA A 141 -4.95 22.96 -8.90
C ALA A 141 -5.17 22.89 -10.42
N ASP A 142 -4.49 21.99 -11.12
CA ASP A 142 -4.48 21.92 -12.58
C ASP A 142 -5.66 21.09 -13.13
N ASP A 143 -5.70 19.79 -12.81
CA ASP A 143 -6.68 18.83 -13.36
C ASP A 143 -7.49 18.08 -12.27
N GLY A 144 -7.36 18.53 -11.03
CA GLY A 144 -8.00 17.89 -9.87
C GLY A 144 -7.38 16.54 -9.49
N HIS A 145 -6.21 16.19 -10.03
CA HIS A 145 -5.45 15.00 -9.67
C HIS A 145 -4.04 15.37 -9.19
N ALA A 146 -3.40 14.45 -8.51
CA ALA A 146 -1.99 14.56 -8.16
C ALA A 146 -1.32 13.20 -8.23
N THR A 147 -0.01 13.20 -8.48
CA THR A 147 0.79 11.97 -8.47
C THR A 147 1.60 11.88 -7.17
N ILE A 148 1.50 10.74 -6.49
CA ILE A 148 2.40 10.36 -5.40
C ILE A 148 3.42 9.38 -6.01
N PRO A 149 4.70 9.78 -6.17
CA PRO A 149 5.70 8.92 -6.79
C PRO A 149 5.95 7.62 -6.01
N ALA A 150 6.40 6.59 -6.71
CA ALA A 150 6.90 5.37 -6.11
C ALA A 150 7.98 5.66 -5.08
N GLY A 151 7.93 4.96 -3.95
CA GLY A 151 8.87 5.13 -2.86
C GLY A 151 8.57 6.31 -1.94
N THR A 152 7.40 6.93 -2.05
CA THR A 152 7.00 8.03 -1.18
C THR A 152 6.18 7.51 0.01
N GLU A 153 6.52 7.93 1.22
CA GLU A 153 5.72 7.62 2.41
C GLU A 153 4.43 8.46 2.41
N VAL A 154 3.28 7.79 2.39
CA VAL A 154 1.99 8.48 2.35
C VAL A 154 1.67 9.11 3.71
N THR A 155 1.46 10.42 3.72
CA THR A 155 1.19 11.20 4.93
C THR A 155 -0.20 11.84 4.88
N CYS A 156 -0.80 12.15 6.03
CA CYS A 156 -2.02 12.96 6.04
C CYS A 156 -1.79 14.36 5.45
N GLY A 157 -0.56 14.88 5.57
CA GLY A 157 -0.19 16.22 5.09
C GLY A 157 -0.25 16.41 3.59
N MET A 158 -0.14 15.32 2.82
CA MET A 158 -0.24 15.34 1.37
C MET A 158 -1.58 15.88 0.88
N CYS A 159 -2.67 15.42 1.48
CA CYS A 159 -4.03 15.77 1.06
C CYS A 159 -4.73 16.72 2.04
N HIS A 160 -4.25 16.85 3.28
CA HIS A 160 -4.91 17.62 4.33
C HIS A 160 -3.97 18.62 4.97
N ARG A 161 -4.45 19.86 5.14
CA ARG A 161 -3.74 20.87 5.92
C ARG A 161 -3.50 20.38 7.34
N GLN A 162 -2.25 20.12 7.68
CA GLN A 162 -1.86 19.80 9.04
C GLN A 162 -1.86 21.08 9.87
N LYS A 163 -2.49 21.03 11.05
CA LYS A 163 -2.31 22.10 12.03
C LYS A 163 -0.90 21.95 12.62
N LYS A 164 -0.16 23.06 12.68
CA LYS A 164 1.14 23.11 13.36
C LYS A 164 0.98 22.83 14.84
#